data_AF-A0A3R6IQ82-F1
#
_entry.id   AF-A0A3R6IQ82-F1
#
_cell.length_a   1.000
_cell.length_b   1.000
_cell.length_c   1.000
_cell.angle_alpha   90.00
_cell.angle_beta   90.00
_cell.angle_gamma   90.00
#
_symmetry.space_group_name_H-M   'P 1'
#
loop_
_entity.id
_entity.type
_entity.pdbx_description
1 polymer ?
#
loop_
_entity_poly.entity_id
_entity_poly.type
_entity_poly.pdbx_seq_one_letter_code
_entity_poly.pdbx_strand_id
1 'polypeptide(L)' 'MTLNDNSPMPWGKYKGEKMVNVPAAYLMWLYDNNKCNAEVQAYIEDNMGALKEEIRQSGRRYVQRT' A
#
# COMPACT_ATOMS: atom_id res chain seq x y z
N MET A 1 -12.04 -8.87 -9.51
CA MET A 1 -12.48 -7.46 -9.61
C MET A 1 -11.27 -6.59 -9.32
N THR A 2 -11.17 -5.39 -9.89
CA THR A 2 -10.04 -4.49 -9.56
C THR A 2 -10.38 -3.73 -8.28
N LEU A 3 -9.49 -3.77 -7.28
CA LEU A 3 -9.64 -2.97 -6.07
C LEU A 3 -9.44 -1.49 -6.40
N ASN A 4 -10.10 -0.63 -5.64
CA ASN A 4 -9.92 0.83 -5.68
C ASN A 4 -9.77 1.37 -4.25
N ASP A 5 -9.51 2.67 -4.13
CA ASP A 5 -9.30 3.38 -2.86
C ASP A 5 -10.36 3.11 -1.78
N ASN A 6 -11.62 2.94 -2.18
CA ASN A 6 -12.74 2.70 -1.27
C ASN A 6 -13.01 1.22 -1.00
N SER A 7 -12.35 0.33 -1.74
CA SER A 7 -12.50 -1.11 -1.56
C SER A 7 -11.90 -1.51 -0.22
N PRO A 8 -12.54 -2.43 0.53
CA PRO A 8 -11.95 -2.94 1.76
C PRO A 8 -10.78 -3.88 1.43
N MET A 9 -9.71 -3.78 2.20
CA MET A 9 -8.58 -4.71 2.14
C MET A 9 -9.09 -6.13 2.44
N PRO A 10 -8.85 -7.09 1.55
CA PRO A 10 -9.53 -8.39 1.61
C PRO A 10 -9.07 -9.26 2.78
N TRP A 11 -7.84 -9.11 3.25
CA TRP A 11 -7.24 -9.97 4.27
C TRP A 11 -6.02 -9.31 4.95
N GLY A 12 -5.43 -10.01 5.92
CA GLY A 12 -4.20 -9.57 6.60
C GLY A 12 -4.45 -8.59 7.73
N LYS A 13 -3.40 -7.84 8.11
CA LYS A 13 -3.41 -6.94 9.28
C LYS A 13 -4.45 -5.82 9.17
N TYR A 14 -4.70 -5.33 7.96
CA TYR A 14 -5.61 -4.22 7.68
C TYR A 14 -6.94 -4.68 7.08
N LYS A 15 -7.34 -5.95 7.28
CA LYS A 15 -8.58 -6.48 6.72
C LYS A 15 -9.78 -5.58 7.06
N GLY A 16 -10.58 -5.23 6.04
CA GLY A 16 -11.75 -4.37 6.17
C GLY A 16 -11.45 -2.86 6.08
N GLU A 17 -10.18 -2.46 6.21
CA GLU A 17 -9.76 -1.09 6.04
C GLU A 17 -9.79 -0.69 4.57
N LYS A 18 -10.10 0.56 4.25
CA LYS A 18 -10.07 1.05 2.86
C LYS A 18 -8.65 0.95 2.30
N MET A 19 -8.49 0.57 1.03
CA MET A 19 -7.17 0.45 0.39
C MET A 19 -6.32 1.73 0.50
N VAL A 20 -6.94 2.91 0.38
CA VAL A 20 -6.25 4.21 0.52
C VAL A 20 -5.71 4.48 1.93
N ASN A 21 -6.29 3.84 2.96
CA ASN A 21 -5.87 3.98 4.34
C ASN A 21 -4.81 2.93 4.74
N VAL A 22 -4.52 1.95 3.87
CA VAL A 22 -3.47 0.96 4.12
C VAL A 22 -2.11 1.62 3.83
N PRO A 23 -1.16 1.60 4.78
CA PRO A 23 0.13 2.27 4.58
C PRO A 23 0.88 1.73 3.37
N ALA A 24 1.46 2.63 2.55
CA ALA A 24 2.19 2.24 1.34
C ALA A 24 3.36 1.28 1.63
N ALA A 25 4.05 1.47 2.75
CA ALA A 25 5.13 0.58 3.18
C ALA A 25 4.66 -0.86 3.42
N TYR A 26 3.43 -1.05 3.93
CA TYR A 26 2.85 -2.38 4.13
C TYR A 26 2.48 -3.03 2.80
N LEU A 27 1.86 -2.27 1.89
CA LEU A 27 1.52 -2.75 0.56
C LEU A 27 2.79 -3.17 -0.22
N MET A 28 3.85 -2.36 -0.19
CA MET A 28 5.12 -2.73 -0.82
C MET A 28 5.76 -3.97 -0.17
N TRP A 29 5.72 -4.08 1.15
CA TRP A 29 6.22 -5.28 1.82
C TRP A 29 5.47 -6.55 1.35
N LEU A 30 4.14 -6.47 1.16
CA LEU A 30 3.39 -7.61 0.60
C LEU A 30 3.84 -7.96 -0.81
N TYR A 31 4.03 -6.95 -1.66
CA TYR A 31 4.49 -7.12 -3.05
C TYR A 31 5.86 -7.80 -3.11
N ASP A 32 6.85 -7.26 -2.38
CA ASP A 32 8.23 -7.75 -2.37
C ASP A 32 8.36 -9.19 -1.82
N ASN A 33 7.43 -9.58 -0.93
CA ASN A 33 7.43 -10.91 -0.31
C ASN A 33 6.54 -11.93 -1.04
N ASN A 34 6.00 -11.59 -2.22
CA ASN A 34 5.00 -12.40 -2.94
C ASN A 34 3.82 -12.82 -2.04
N LYS A 35 3.43 -11.91 -1.14
CA LYS A 35 2.31 -12.06 -0.23
C LYS A 35 1.09 -11.28 -0.72
N CYS A 36 1.00 -10.88 -1.98
CA CYS A 36 -0.22 -10.30 -2.53
C CYS A 36 -1.05 -11.38 -3.24
N ASN A 37 -2.38 -11.28 -3.16
CA ASN A 37 -3.24 -11.97 -4.12
C ASN A 37 -3.33 -11.15 -5.41
N ALA A 38 -3.88 -11.72 -6.48
CA ALA A 38 -3.95 -11.05 -7.78
C ALA A 38 -4.63 -9.66 -7.73
N GLU A 39 -5.66 -9.51 -6.90
CA GLU A 39 -6.42 -8.25 -6.79
C GLU A 39 -5.63 -7.15 -6.06
N VAL A 40 -4.93 -7.49 -4.96
CA VAL A 40 -4.06 -6.56 -4.23
C VAL A 40 -2.81 -6.23 -5.07
N GLN A 41 -2.27 -7.21 -5.79
CA GLN A 41 -1.13 -6.99 -6.67
C GLN A 41 -1.47 -5.99 -7.78
N ALA A 42 -2.59 -6.18 -8.47
CA ALA A 42 -3.04 -5.25 -9.52
C ALA A 42 -3.21 -3.82 -8.99
N TYR A 43 -3.82 -3.67 -7.80
CA TYR A 43 -3.94 -2.35 -7.16
C TYR A 43 -2.56 -1.71 -6.86
N ILE A 44 -1.60 -2.50 -6.37
CA ILE A 44 -0.25 -2.01 -6.08
C ILE A 44 0.47 -1.60 -7.37
N GLU A 45 0.33 -2.38 -8.44
CA GLU A 45 0.94 -2.08 -9.73
C GLU A 45 0.36 -0.81 -10.36
N ASP A 46 -0.97 -0.65 -10.32
CA ASP A 46 -1.67 0.55 -10.80
C ASP A 46 -1.29 1.82 -10.01
N ASN A 47 -0.97 1.68 -8.71
CA ASN A 47 -0.65 2.80 -7.81
C ASN A 47 0.84 2.90 -7.44
N MET A 48 1.72 2.14 -8.11
CA MET A 48 3.13 1.96 -7.76
C MET A 48 3.89 3.29 -7.57
N GLY A 49 3.63 4.26 -8.44
CA GLY A 49 4.24 5.59 -8.37
C GLY A 49 3.86 6.36 -7.11
N ALA A 50 2.56 6.39 -6.79
CA ALA A 50 2.03 7.08 -5.60
C ALA A 50 2.56 6.44 -4.31
N LEU A 51 2.56 5.10 -4.23
CA LEU A 51 3.05 4.35 -3.08
C LEU A 51 4.54 4.61 -2.81
N LYS A 52 5.38 4.65 -3.85
CA LYS A 52 6.81 4.99 -3.72
C LYS A 52 7.02 6.42 -3.21
N GLU A 53 6.25 7.38 -3.69
CA GLU A 53 6.33 8.77 -3.24
C GLU A 53 5.83 8.93 -1.80
N GLU A 54 4.79 8.22 -1.36
CA GLU A 54 4.34 8.21 0.04
C GLU A 54 5.44 7.70 0.98
N ILE A 55 6.10 6.59 0.62
CA ILE A 55 7.22 6.03 1.39
C ILE A 55 8.38 7.03 1.46
N ARG A 56 8.73 7.66 0.34
CA ARG A 56 9.80 8.68 0.27
C ARG A 56 9.48 9.90 1.13
N GLN A 57 8.24 10.39 1.09
CA GLN A 57 7.80 11.54 1.89
C GLN A 57 7.77 11.19 3.39
N SER A 58 7.33 9.98 3.73
CA SER A 58 7.37 9.48 5.09
C SER A 58 8.80 9.48 5.63
N GLY A 59 9.77 8.96 4.87
CA GLY A 59 11.20 9.00 5.23
C GLY A 59 11.75 10.42 5.39
N ARG A 60 11.40 11.34 4.48
CA ARG A 60 11.81 12.77 4.56
C ARG A 60 11.27 13.48 5.80
N ARG A 61 10.05 13.14 6.24
CA ARG A 61 9.43 13.74 7.43
C ARG A 61 10.17 13.37 8.73
N TYR A 62 10.85 12.23 8.76
CA TYR A 62 11.70 11.85 9.90
C TYR A 62 13.02 12.62 9.94
N VAL A 63 13.68 12.83 8.79
CA VAL A 63 14.98 13.52 8.71
C VAL A 63 14.87 15.02 9.08
N GLN A 64 13.72 15.65 8.84
CA GLN A 64 13.52 17.07 9.18
C GLN A 64 13.15 17.33 10.66
N ARG A 65 12.99 16.28 11.47
CA ARG A 65 12.64 16.37 12.89
C ARG A 65 13.81 16.07 13.84
N THR A 66 14.98 15.76 13.30
CA THR A 66 16.25 15.54 14.01
C THR A 66 17.19 16.71 13.79
#